data_AF-A0A5C7LIC0-F1
#
_entry.id   AF-A0A5C7LIC0-F1
#
_cell.length_a   1.000
_cell.length_b   1.000
_cell.length_c   1.000
_cell.angle_alpha   90.00
_cell.angle_beta   90.00
_cell.angle_gamma   90.00
#
_symmetry.space_group_name_H-M   'P 1'
#
loop_
_entity.id
_entity.type
_entity.pdbx_description
1 polymer ?
#
loop_
_entity_poly.entity_id
_entity_poly.type
_entity_poly.pdbx_seq_one_letter_code
_entity_poly.pdbx_strand_id
1 'polypeptide(L)'
;MTTVARPPVLDNPADLDDSELFDELFVKPGLDLLTNIPLLARGYQFGSPRAVLCKALIVSALSEPQTCFYTGIAKTPLNLQIGFVGKSGRGKGRAMSATIKPANGAVWRKETAASGETLISKFFDMEYDEVLKKNVAIRHADPIWADYPEIDGYAAKAGKSNGTSNGGSSASTLDSHIRSLITGEAVGDTSLSREKAGTGSRLAEFSYRFCVTLGVQPARAHPLLKDGGGGTLQRTIWADVIDPDIPRTAVEIRAVRDQLARRLGLPNTPDDAPYLQVVGPAQVIVQPHIQDRILEDFATISSGSDEIADEDTHANNLTIRLAAIFAGWAAHERQPRHTGTQFGGGMRPVSVTAVVDDAAWRWAKCFMELSRRSRATIEKTARVTMTKEMHERGAEDAARQIARDRALEAQKEADAYTTLDRIVTVLRGVPNGEMEERSMRNLYLSKKQRSTFKDAKEIGEMNGVVITKSTPGAGSVLVLSEAVFNNWKDGSK
;
A
#
# COMPACT_ATOMS: atom_id res chain seq x y z
N MET A 1 24.72 9.06 -47.24
CA MET A 1 24.08 8.87 -45.93
C MET A 1 22.75 9.59 -45.97
N THR A 2 21.69 8.87 -46.30
CA THR A 2 20.33 9.39 -46.38
C THR A 2 19.83 9.56 -44.95
N THR A 3 19.66 10.81 -44.51
CA THR A 3 19.00 11.14 -43.24
C THR A 3 17.58 10.60 -43.29
N VAL A 4 17.37 9.45 -42.64
CA VAL A 4 16.03 8.91 -42.39
C VAL A 4 15.30 9.96 -41.55
N ALA A 5 14.28 10.58 -42.13
CA ALA A 5 13.43 11.51 -41.42
C ALA A 5 12.92 10.83 -40.14
N ARG A 6 13.17 11.46 -38.99
CA ARG A 6 12.67 11.02 -37.69
C ARG A 6 11.15 10.84 -37.84
N PRO A 7 10.58 9.65 -37.56
CA PRO A 7 9.13 9.53 -37.52
C PRO A 7 8.60 10.58 -36.53
N PRO A 8 7.42 11.18 -36.80
CA PRO A 8 6.87 12.22 -35.93
C PRO A 8 6.89 11.73 -34.49
N VAL A 9 7.29 12.62 -33.59
CA VAL A 9 7.20 12.40 -32.14
C VAL A 9 5.79 11.90 -31.88
N LEU A 10 5.67 10.64 -31.44
CA LEU A 10 4.38 10.06 -31.07
C LEU A 10 3.74 11.04 -30.08
N ASP A 11 2.57 11.58 -30.41
CA ASP A 11 1.86 12.56 -29.59
C ASP A 11 1.93 12.14 -28.11
N ASN A 12 2.40 13.05 -27.26
CA ASN A 12 2.62 12.75 -25.86
C ASN A 12 1.29 12.26 -25.24
N PRO A 13 1.22 11.03 -24.69
CA PRO A 13 -0.04 10.52 -24.16
C PRO A 13 -0.66 11.40 -23.07
N ALA A 14 0.14 12.25 -22.41
CA ALA A 14 -0.35 13.21 -21.43
C ALA A 14 -1.34 14.24 -22.02
N ASP A 15 -1.25 14.51 -23.33
CA ASP A 15 -2.10 15.48 -24.02
C ASP A 15 -3.47 14.90 -24.39
N LEU A 16 -3.63 13.57 -24.32
CA LEU A 16 -4.87 12.89 -24.65
C LEU A 16 -5.84 12.88 -23.46
N ASP A 17 -7.14 13.01 -23.72
CA ASP A 17 -8.15 12.79 -22.68
C ASP A 17 -8.38 11.30 -22.37
N ASP A 18 -9.22 11.00 -21.38
CA ASP A 18 -9.49 9.63 -20.94
C ASP A 18 -10.19 8.77 -22.00
N SER A 19 -10.98 9.37 -22.89
CA SER A 19 -11.66 8.70 -24.00
C SER A 19 -10.68 8.42 -25.13
N GLU A 20 -9.84 9.38 -25.48
CA GLU A 20 -8.79 9.21 -26.49
C GLU A 20 -7.77 8.15 -26.06
N LEU A 21 -7.37 8.14 -24.78
CA LEU A 21 -6.52 7.08 -24.22
C LEU A 21 -7.19 5.71 -24.26
N PHE A 22 -8.52 5.65 -24.06
CA PHE A 22 -9.27 4.42 -24.18
C PHE A 22 -9.25 3.91 -25.63
N ASP A 23 -9.49 4.79 -26.61
CA ASP A 23 -9.50 4.43 -28.02
C ASP A 23 -8.11 3.99 -28.51
N GLU A 24 -7.05 4.70 -28.11
CA GLU A 24 -5.66 4.31 -28.39
C GLU A 24 -5.30 2.93 -27.86
N LEU A 25 -5.92 2.50 -26.76
CA LEU A 25 -5.58 1.25 -26.08
C LEU A 25 -6.47 0.07 -26.47
N PHE A 26 -7.76 0.30 -26.76
CA PHE A 26 -8.73 -0.77 -26.96
C PHE A 26 -9.33 -0.84 -28.36
N VAL A 27 -9.24 0.25 -29.15
CA VAL A 27 -9.89 0.34 -30.47
C VAL A 27 -8.87 0.43 -31.59
N LYS A 28 -8.02 1.48 -31.58
CA LYS A 28 -7.00 1.74 -32.61
C LYS A 28 -5.97 0.62 -32.81
N PRO A 29 -5.59 -0.19 -31.79
CA PRO A 29 -4.66 -1.30 -32.02
C PRO A 29 -5.17 -2.32 -33.03
N GLY A 30 -6.50 -2.42 -33.21
CA GLY A 30 -7.12 -3.39 -34.11
C GLY A 30 -6.95 -4.85 -33.66
N LEU A 31 -6.52 -5.08 -32.42
CA LEU A 31 -6.36 -6.42 -31.85
C LEU A 31 -7.70 -6.92 -31.32
N ASP A 32 -8.05 -8.15 -31.68
CA ASP A 32 -9.28 -8.81 -31.24
C ASP A 32 -9.32 -8.90 -29.71
N LEU A 33 -8.22 -9.30 -29.08
CA LEU A 33 -8.12 -9.39 -27.63
C LEU A 33 -8.42 -8.05 -26.95
N LEU A 34 -7.82 -6.96 -27.44
CA LEU A 34 -7.99 -5.62 -26.86
C LEU A 34 -9.41 -5.10 -27.07
N THR A 35 -10.04 -5.42 -28.21
CA THR A 35 -11.45 -5.07 -28.45
C THR A 35 -12.40 -5.90 -27.57
N ASN A 36 -12.05 -7.15 -27.26
CA ASN A 36 -12.89 -8.07 -26.48
C ASN A 36 -12.80 -7.83 -24.96
N ILE A 37 -11.68 -7.31 -24.45
CA ILE A 37 -11.50 -7.02 -23.01
C ILE A 37 -12.58 -6.07 -22.46
N PRO A 38 -12.88 -4.91 -23.09
CA PRO A 38 -13.97 -4.05 -22.63
C PRO A 38 -15.33 -4.74 -22.62
N LEU A 39 -15.62 -5.57 -23.62
CA LEU A 39 -16.88 -6.29 -23.70
C LEU A 39 -16.99 -7.35 -22.60
N LEU A 40 -15.91 -8.08 -22.31
CA LEU A 40 -15.85 -9.00 -21.19
C LEU A 40 -16.06 -8.27 -19.86
N ALA A 41 -15.33 -7.18 -19.65
CA ALA A 41 -15.38 -6.39 -18.42
C ALA A 41 -16.79 -5.85 -18.15
N ARG A 42 -17.40 -5.19 -19.14
CA ARG A 42 -18.70 -4.53 -19.04
C ARG A 42 -19.87 -5.51 -19.09
N GLY A 43 -19.84 -6.49 -19.99
CA GLY A 43 -20.91 -7.48 -20.15
C GLY A 43 -21.05 -8.43 -18.97
N TYR A 44 -19.93 -8.82 -18.34
CA TYR A 44 -19.95 -9.71 -17.16
C TYR A 44 -19.67 -8.98 -15.84
N GLN A 45 -19.64 -7.65 -15.88
CA GLN A 45 -19.57 -6.76 -14.71
C GLN A 45 -18.33 -7.05 -13.85
N PHE A 46 -17.19 -7.33 -14.49
CA PHE A 46 -15.92 -7.55 -13.79
C PHE A 46 -15.28 -6.25 -13.29
N GLY A 47 -15.84 -5.08 -13.65
CA GLY A 47 -15.31 -3.77 -13.31
C GLY A 47 -14.78 -3.08 -14.56
N SER A 48 -13.74 -2.27 -14.42
CA SER A 48 -13.21 -1.52 -15.55
C SER A 48 -12.47 -2.37 -16.57
N PRO A 49 -12.53 -2.00 -17.87
CA PRO A 49 -11.68 -2.60 -18.91
C PRO A 49 -10.19 -2.51 -18.57
N ARG A 50 -9.76 -1.42 -17.91
CA ARG A 50 -8.37 -1.21 -17.47
C ARG A 50 -7.93 -2.27 -16.45
N ALA A 51 -8.79 -2.60 -15.48
CA ALA A 51 -8.52 -3.62 -14.49
C ALA A 51 -8.50 -5.03 -15.10
N VAL A 52 -9.42 -5.34 -16.02
CA VAL A 52 -9.41 -6.63 -16.74
C VAL A 52 -8.18 -6.74 -17.66
N LEU A 53 -7.73 -5.64 -18.26
CA LEU A 53 -6.46 -5.59 -19.01
C LEU A 53 -5.26 -5.90 -18.11
N CYS A 54 -5.19 -5.35 -16.90
CA CYS A 54 -4.17 -5.72 -15.91
C CYS A 54 -4.14 -7.23 -15.61
N LYS A 55 -5.31 -7.85 -15.47
CA LYS A 55 -5.43 -9.30 -15.32
C LYS A 55 -4.83 -10.03 -16.53
N ALA A 56 -5.12 -9.58 -17.75
CA ALA A 56 -4.56 -10.13 -18.97
C ALA A 56 -3.03 -9.98 -19.07
N LEU A 57 -2.50 -8.83 -18.66
CA LEU A 57 -1.05 -8.58 -18.62
C LEU A 57 -0.34 -9.53 -17.65
N ILE A 58 -0.87 -9.72 -16.44
CA ILE A 58 -0.30 -10.67 -15.46
C ILE A 58 -0.34 -12.10 -15.98
N VAL A 59 -1.48 -12.54 -16.52
CA VAL A 59 -1.59 -13.92 -17.04
C VAL A 59 -0.63 -14.14 -18.21
N SER A 60 -0.42 -13.13 -19.06
CA SER A 60 0.56 -13.19 -20.15
C SER A 60 2.00 -13.26 -19.63
N ALA A 61 2.35 -12.45 -18.63
CA ALA A 61 3.67 -12.52 -18.00
C ALA A 61 3.93 -13.90 -17.34
N LEU A 62 2.93 -14.42 -16.63
CA LEU A 62 3.00 -15.74 -15.98
C LEU A 62 3.04 -16.88 -16.99
N SER A 63 2.52 -16.72 -18.21
CA SER A 63 2.56 -17.80 -19.20
C SER A 63 3.97 -18.08 -19.72
N GLU A 64 4.93 -17.18 -19.47
CA GLU A 64 6.31 -17.26 -19.94
C GLU A 64 7.30 -17.22 -18.76
N PRO A 65 7.67 -18.37 -18.17
CA PRO A 65 8.40 -18.45 -16.89
C PRO A 65 9.83 -17.93 -16.95
N GLN A 66 10.43 -17.82 -18.14
CA GLN A 66 11.86 -17.54 -18.30
C GLN A 66 12.17 -16.34 -19.21
N THR A 67 11.17 -15.72 -19.82
CA THR A 67 11.43 -14.61 -20.76
C THR A 67 12.06 -13.42 -20.07
N CYS A 68 13.24 -13.05 -20.57
CA CYS A 68 13.94 -11.80 -20.28
C CYS A 68 14.54 -11.28 -21.60
N PHE A 69 14.71 -9.97 -21.70
CA PHE A 69 15.21 -9.34 -22.93
C PHE A 69 16.03 -8.09 -22.64
N TYR A 70 16.81 -7.65 -23.62
CA TYR A 70 17.70 -6.51 -23.49
C TYR A 70 17.04 -5.23 -23.99
N THR A 71 17.10 -4.16 -23.19
CA THR A 71 16.43 -2.88 -23.47
C THR A 71 17.34 -1.84 -24.14
N GLY A 72 18.60 -2.18 -24.41
CA GLY A 72 19.65 -1.20 -24.76
C GLY A 72 20.49 -0.76 -23.55
N ILE A 73 19.98 -0.93 -22.33
CA ILE A 73 20.68 -0.59 -21.08
C ILE A 73 20.96 -1.84 -20.25
N ALA A 74 19.92 -2.64 -20.00
CA ALA A 74 20.00 -3.78 -19.11
C ALA A 74 19.08 -4.93 -19.57
N LYS A 75 19.34 -6.12 -19.04
CA LYS A 75 18.42 -7.25 -19.14
C LYS A 75 17.21 -6.99 -18.25
N THR A 76 16.01 -7.21 -18.78
CA THR A 76 14.73 -6.93 -18.10
C THR A 76 13.81 -8.15 -18.18
N PRO A 77 13.20 -8.58 -17.06
CA PRO A 77 12.19 -9.64 -17.04
C PRO A 77 10.78 -9.09 -17.33
N LEU A 78 9.84 -9.95 -17.71
CA LEU A 78 8.39 -9.65 -17.71
C LEU A 78 7.73 -9.69 -16.32
N ASN A 79 8.49 -9.50 -15.23
CA ASN A 79 7.88 -9.48 -13.89
C ASN A 79 6.99 -8.24 -13.74
N LEU A 80 5.85 -8.34 -13.06
CA LEU A 80 4.88 -7.23 -12.96
C LEU A 80 4.35 -7.04 -11.55
N GLN A 81 4.17 -5.78 -11.15
CA GLN A 81 3.47 -5.38 -9.93
C GLN A 81 2.29 -4.50 -10.29
N ILE A 82 1.09 -4.91 -9.90
CA ILE A 82 -0.15 -4.21 -10.24
C ILE A 82 -0.97 -3.87 -9.00
N GLY A 83 -1.36 -2.60 -8.87
CA GLY A 83 -2.30 -2.11 -7.86
C GLY A 83 -3.70 -1.95 -8.45
N PHE A 84 -4.66 -2.74 -7.95
CA PHE A 84 -6.08 -2.62 -8.27
C PHE A 84 -6.76 -1.62 -7.33
N VAL A 85 -7.18 -0.48 -7.86
CA VAL A 85 -7.58 0.69 -7.08
C VAL A 85 -9.10 0.79 -6.99
N GLY A 86 -9.61 0.73 -5.76
CA GLY A 86 -11.03 0.97 -5.50
C GLY A 86 -11.39 0.85 -4.02
N LYS A 87 -12.51 1.47 -3.63
CA LYS A 87 -13.05 1.33 -2.26
C LYS A 87 -13.34 -0.14 -1.94
N SER A 88 -13.49 -0.45 -0.65
CA SER A 88 -13.92 -1.80 -0.24
C SER A 88 -15.24 -2.19 -0.92
N GLY A 89 -15.35 -3.46 -1.35
CA GLY A 89 -16.51 -3.99 -2.06
C GLY A 89 -16.73 -3.49 -3.50
N ARG A 90 -15.88 -2.61 -4.05
CA ARG A 90 -16.11 -1.95 -5.36
C ARG A 90 -15.47 -2.63 -6.57
N GLY A 91 -15.34 -3.96 -6.56
CA GLY A 91 -15.00 -4.71 -7.79
C GLY A 91 -13.55 -5.18 -7.94
N LYS A 92 -12.64 -4.93 -6.98
CA LYS A 92 -11.25 -5.47 -7.02
C LYS A 92 -11.20 -6.99 -7.19
N GLY A 93 -11.95 -7.71 -6.36
CA GLY A 93 -12.07 -9.17 -6.48
C GLY A 93 -12.76 -9.60 -7.78
N ARG A 94 -13.71 -8.81 -8.29
CA ARG A 94 -14.41 -9.10 -9.55
C ARG A 94 -13.49 -8.96 -10.76
N ALA A 95 -12.65 -7.92 -10.81
CA ALA A 95 -11.68 -7.75 -11.89
C ALA A 95 -10.67 -8.91 -11.90
N MET A 96 -10.22 -9.33 -10.73
CA MET A 96 -9.31 -10.45 -10.56
C MET A 96 -9.92 -11.82 -10.89
N SER A 97 -11.25 -11.95 -10.79
CA SER A 97 -12.00 -13.14 -11.20
C SER A 97 -12.36 -13.17 -12.69
N ALA A 98 -12.00 -12.14 -13.47
CA ALA A 98 -12.23 -12.16 -14.91
C ALA A 98 -11.60 -13.40 -15.55
N THR A 99 -12.35 -14.03 -16.47
CA THR A 99 -12.07 -15.32 -17.10
C THR A 99 -10.97 -15.22 -18.17
N ILE A 100 -9.76 -14.85 -17.76
CA ILE A 100 -8.58 -14.78 -18.62
C ILE A 100 -7.69 -16.00 -18.38
N LYS A 101 -7.27 -16.70 -19.45
CA LYS A 101 -6.45 -17.92 -19.40
C LYS A 101 -5.25 -17.84 -20.34
N PRO A 102 -4.14 -18.50 -20.03
CA PRO A 102 -3.01 -18.57 -20.95
C PRO A 102 -3.33 -19.51 -22.12
N ALA A 103 -2.99 -19.10 -23.34
CA ALA A 103 -3.21 -19.87 -24.56
C ALA A 103 -2.32 -21.12 -24.63
N ASN A 104 -1.19 -21.13 -23.91
CA ASN A 104 -0.24 -22.25 -23.87
C ASN A 104 -0.53 -23.25 -22.73
N GLY A 105 -1.61 -23.04 -21.96
CA GLY A 105 -1.95 -23.90 -20.81
C GLY A 105 -1.02 -23.77 -19.60
N ALA A 106 -0.18 -22.72 -19.56
CA ALA A 106 0.74 -22.50 -18.45
C ALA A 106 0.03 -22.51 -17.08
N VAL A 107 0.74 -23.03 -16.09
CA VAL A 107 0.33 -23.05 -14.69
C VAL A 107 1.29 -22.21 -13.87
N TRP A 108 0.79 -21.70 -12.75
CA TRP A 108 1.56 -20.91 -11.80
C TRP A 108 1.02 -21.17 -10.41
N ARG A 109 1.84 -20.89 -9.39
CA ARG A 109 1.45 -21.01 -7.99
C ARG A 109 0.92 -19.67 -7.51
N LYS A 110 -0.27 -19.68 -6.93
CA LYS A 110 -0.89 -18.49 -6.33
C LYS A 110 -0.62 -18.48 -4.83
N GLU A 111 0.01 -17.42 -4.35
CA GLU A 111 0.58 -17.38 -2.99
C GLU A 111 0.29 -16.05 -2.29
N THR A 112 0.31 -16.04 -0.97
CA THR A 112 0.26 -14.79 -0.16
C THR A 112 1.22 -14.90 1.02
N ALA A 113 2.50 -14.63 0.78
CA ALA A 113 3.54 -14.74 1.80
C ALA A 113 3.41 -13.68 2.90
N ALA A 114 3.80 -14.03 4.13
CA ALA A 114 3.79 -13.15 5.30
C ALA A 114 5.09 -12.33 5.45
N SER A 115 6.20 -12.81 4.88
CA SER A 115 7.52 -12.16 4.91
C SER A 115 8.26 -12.37 3.60
N GLY A 116 9.34 -11.62 3.39
CA GLY A 116 10.20 -11.79 2.23
C GLY A 116 10.83 -13.18 2.17
N GLU A 117 11.19 -13.76 3.31
CA GLU A 117 11.79 -15.09 3.36
C GLU A 117 10.79 -16.20 2.98
N THR A 118 9.56 -16.13 3.51
CA THR A 118 8.49 -17.05 3.12
C THR A 118 8.13 -16.90 1.65
N LEU A 119 8.30 -15.71 1.07
CA LEU A 119 8.07 -15.50 -0.35
C LEU A 119 9.11 -16.25 -1.20
N ILE A 120 10.40 -16.18 -0.82
CA ILE A 120 11.46 -16.90 -1.53
C ILE A 120 11.28 -18.42 -1.42
N SER A 121 10.85 -18.92 -0.26
CA SER A 121 10.62 -20.35 -0.09
C SER A 121 9.52 -20.91 -1.01
N LYS A 122 8.64 -20.07 -1.58
CA LYS A 122 7.60 -20.51 -2.52
C LYS A 122 8.11 -20.91 -3.89
N PHE A 123 9.38 -20.67 -4.19
CA PHE A 123 10.03 -21.13 -5.42
C PHE A 123 10.69 -22.52 -5.27
N PHE A 124 10.51 -23.16 -4.12
CA PHE A 124 11.11 -24.44 -3.79
C PHE A 124 10.05 -25.40 -3.24
N ASP A 125 10.16 -26.66 -3.64
CA ASP A 125 9.49 -27.78 -3.01
C ASP A 125 10.45 -28.45 -2.01
N MET A 126 9.92 -29.07 -0.96
CA MET A 126 10.73 -29.82 -0.01
C MET A 126 10.64 -31.30 -0.35
N GLU A 127 11.79 -31.91 -0.68
CA GLU A 127 11.89 -33.34 -0.95
C GLU A 127 12.83 -34.00 0.04
N TYR A 128 12.55 -35.24 0.43
CA TYR A 128 13.43 -35.99 1.33
C TYR A 128 14.57 -36.61 0.52
N ASP A 129 15.79 -36.19 0.81
CA ASP A 129 17.00 -36.78 0.22
C ASP A 129 17.39 -38.01 1.05
N GLU A 130 17.27 -39.20 0.44
CA GLU A 130 17.59 -40.47 1.11
C GLU A 130 19.08 -40.64 1.42
N VAL A 131 19.97 -39.96 0.70
CA VAL A 131 21.43 -40.02 0.90
C VAL A 131 21.84 -39.12 2.05
N LEU A 132 21.31 -37.89 2.07
CA LEU A 132 21.58 -36.91 3.12
C LEU A 132 20.70 -37.11 4.37
N LYS A 133 19.72 -38.02 4.30
CA LYS A 133 18.75 -38.33 5.35
C LYS A 133 18.03 -37.09 5.90
N LYS A 134 17.77 -36.10 5.05
CA LYS A 134 17.14 -34.83 5.42
C LYS A 134 16.27 -34.29 4.29
N ASN A 135 15.33 -33.43 4.63
CA ASN A 135 14.61 -32.65 3.62
C ASN A 135 15.55 -31.62 2.98
N VAL A 136 15.51 -31.55 1.66
CA VAL A 136 16.23 -30.58 0.83
C VAL A 136 15.23 -29.81 -0.01
N ALA A 137 15.48 -28.53 -0.17
CA ALA A 137 14.69 -27.67 -1.02
C ALA A 137 15.13 -27.82 -2.46
N ILE A 138 14.22 -28.26 -3.31
CA ILE A 138 14.40 -28.40 -4.75
C ILE A 138 13.66 -27.27 -5.43
N ARG A 139 14.39 -26.55 -6.28
CA ARG A 139 13.85 -25.42 -7.02
C ARG A 139 12.95 -25.92 -8.15
N HIS A 140 11.73 -25.38 -8.24
CA HIS A 140 10.86 -25.58 -9.40
C HIS A 140 10.88 -24.37 -10.35
N ALA A 141 10.35 -24.57 -11.56
CA ALA A 141 10.27 -23.52 -12.60
C ALA A 141 8.93 -22.78 -12.62
N ASP A 142 7.94 -23.23 -11.84
CA ASP A 142 6.61 -22.61 -11.83
C ASP A 142 6.69 -21.12 -11.47
N PRO A 143 6.06 -20.24 -12.27
CA PRO A 143 5.86 -18.84 -11.92
C PRO A 143 5.12 -18.68 -10.59
N ILE A 144 5.44 -17.60 -9.87
CA ILE A 144 4.73 -17.22 -8.66
C ILE A 144 3.87 -15.99 -8.91
N TRP A 145 2.59 -16.11 -8.57
CA TRP A 145 1.67 -14.99 -8.45
C TRP A 145 1.37 -14.73 -6.97
N ALA A 146 1.99 -13.68 -6.42
CA ALA A 146 1.65 -13.19 -5.09
C ALA A 146 0.40 -12.29 -5.13
N ASP A 147 -0.65 -12.64 -4.40
CA ASP A 147 -1.90 -11.86 -4.37
C ASP A 147 -2.17 -11.33 -2.97
N TYR A 148 -2.14 -10.01 -2.81
CA TYR A 148 -2.51 -9.30 -1.58
C TYR A 148 -3.82 -8.56 -1.82
N PRO A 149 -4.98 -9.15 -1.45
CA PRO A 149 -6.30 -8.60 -1.81
C PRO A 149 -6.61 -7.25 -1.13
N GLU A 150 -5.90 -6.91 -0.05
CA GLU A 150 -6.06 -5.65 0.67
C GLU A 150 -4.72 -5.06 1.09
N ILE A 151 -4.60 -3.75 0.92
CA ILE A 151 -3.34 -3.05 1.17
C ILE A 151 -2.93 -3.00 2.64
N ASP A 152 -3.88 -2.97 3.59
CA ASP A 152 -3.55 -2.98 5.01
C ASP A 152 -2.91 -4.30 5.44
N GLY A 153 -3.40 -5.42 4.89
CA GLY A 153 -2.84 -6.74 5.12
C GLY A 153 -1.41 -6.85 4.58
N TYR A 154 -1.16 -6.24 3.42
CA TYR A 154 0.19 -6.10 2.89
C TYR A 154 1.07 -5.20 3.77
N ALA A 155 0.59 -4.01 4.12
CA ALA A 155 1.34 -3.03 4.91
C ALA A 155 1.72 -3.57 6.29
N ALA A 156 0.81 -4.28 6.96
CA ALA A 156 1.09 -4.95 8.22
C ALA A 156 2.20 -6.00 8.07
N LYS A 157 2.14 -6.83 7.03
CA LYS A 157 3.17 -7.84 6.72
C LYS A 157 4.50 -7.22 6.32
N ALA A 158 4.48 -6.08 5.64
CA ALA A 158 5.65 -5.30 5.26
C ALA A 158 6.21 -4.44 6.41
N GLY A 159 5.65 -4.52 7.63
CA GLY A 159 6.12 -3.75 8.79
C GLY A 159 5.80 -2.25 8.72
N LYS A 160 4.88 -1.83 7.85
CA LYS A 160 4.52 -0.43 7.59
C LYS A 160 3.30 0.04 8.40
N SER A 161 3.13 -0.43 9.64
CA SER A 161 1.92 -0.12 10.43
C SER A 161 1.80 1.38 10.74
N ASN A 162 0.57 1.89 10.67
CA ASN A 162 0.23 3.29 10.90
C ASN A 162 0.42 3.69 12.38
N GLY A 163 1.61 4.19 12.73
CA GLY A 163 1.72 5.22 13.78
C GLY A 163 1.94 4.79 15.23
N THR A 164 2.46 3.60 15.51
CA THR A 164 2.96 3.30 16.88
C THR A 164 4.45 2.97 16.83
N SER A 165 5.28 4.01 16.79
CA SER A 165 6.71 3.90 17.07
C SER A 165 6.93 3.69 18.57
N ASN A 166 6.51 2.54 19.09
CA ASN A 166 6.99 2.03 20.38
C ASN A 166 7.95 0.87 20.09
N GLY A 167 9.21 1.21 19.88
CA GLY A 167 10.35 0.40 20.35
C GLY A 167 10.52 -1.03 19.86
N GLY A 168 10.02 -1.42 18.68
CA GLY A 168 10.21 -2.77 18.16
C GLY A 168 9.89 -2.89 16.68
N SER A 169 10.70 -2.29 15.82
CA SER A 169 10.63 -2.52 14.37
C SER A 169 10.96 -3.99 14.08
N SER A 170 9.95 -4.85 13.92
CA SER A 170 10.16 -6.10 13.19
C SER A 170 10.53 -5.72 11.75
N ALA A 171 11.82 -5.74 11.43
CA ALA A 171 12.35 -5.41 10.11
C ALA A 171 11.83 -6.42 9.09
N SER A 172 10.67 -6.13 8.49
CA SER A 172 10.08 -6.98 7.46
C SER A 172 10.84 -6.79 6.14
N THR A 173 11.42 -7.87 5.63
CA THR A 173 12.14 -7.92 4.35
C THR A 173 11.21 -8.07 3.13
N LEU A 174 9.89 -8.08 3.34
CA LEU A 174 8.93 -8.37 2.26
C LEU A 174 9.00 -7.33 1.14
N ASP A 175 9.08 -6.05 1.49
CA ASP A 175 9.07 -4.95 0.53
C ASP A 175 10.35 -4.91 -0.32
N SER A 176 11.51 -5.09 0.31
CA SER A 176 12.79 -5.18 -0.40
C SER A 176 12.87 -6.41 -1.30
N HIS A 177 12.42 -7.58 -0.85
CA HIS A 177 12.40 -8.78 -1.68
C HIS A 177 11.44 -8.64 -2.86
N ILE A 178 10.25 -8.04 -2.68
CA ILE A 178 9.34 -7.78 -3.80
C ILE A 178 10.00 -6.86 -4.83
N ARG A 179 10.70 -5.79 -4.41
CA ARG A 179 11.42 -4.92 -5.35
C ARG A 179 12.45 -5.67 -6.18
N SER A 180 13.31 -6.45 -5.53
CA SER A 180 14.34 -7.27 -6.21
C SER A 180 13.71 -8.33 -7.12
N LEU A 181 12.62 -8.97 -6.68
CA LEU A 181 11.85 -9.90 -7.52
C LEU A 181 11.27 -9.21 -8.76
N ILE A 182 10.74 -8.00 -8.63
CA ILE A 182 10.20 -7.26 -9.77
C ILE A 182 11.31 -6.82 -10.73
N THR A 183 12.48 -6.41 -10.25
CA THR A 183 13.60 -6.04 -11.13
C THR A 183 14.32 -7.25 -11.74
N GLY A 184 14.14 -8.45 -11.16
CA GLY A 184 14.79 -9.67 -11.61
C GLY A 184 16.19 -9.87 -11.02
N GLU A 185 16.51 -9.17 -9.93
CA GLU A 185 17.77 -9.29 -9.21
C GLU A 185 17.91 -10.64 -8.51
N ALA A 186 19.14 -10.98 -8.11
CA ALA A 186 19.35 -12.06 -7.15
C ALA A 186 18.76 -11.64 -5.79
N VAL A 187 18.04 -12.55 -5.13
CA VAL A 187 17.30 -12.24 -3.90
C VAL A 187 17.31 -13.41 -2.93
N GLY A 188 17.29 -13.12 -1.63
CA GLY A 188 17.32 -14.09 -0.54
C GLY A 188 18.69 -14.21 0.12
N ASP A 189 18.69 -14.74 1.35
CA ASP A 189 19.85 -14.80 2.23
C ASP A 189 20.40 -16.22 2.38
N THR A 190 21.70 -16.37 2.15
CA THR A 190 22.43 -17.61 2.47
C THR A 190 22.92 -17.54 3.91
N SER A 191 22.11 -18.04 4.86
CA SER A 191 22.58 -18.28 6.23
C SER A 191 23.03 -19.74 6.42
N LEU A 192 24.08 -19.95 7.20
CA LEU A 192 24.58 -21.30 7.56
C LEU A 192 23.49 -22.18 8.20
N SER A 193 22.53 -21.57 8.91
CA SER A 193 21.39 -22.27 9.50
C SER A 193 20.40 -22.78 8.45
N ARG A 194 20.18 -22.03 7.36
CA ARG A 194 19.28 -22.39 6.27
C ARG A 194 19.83 -23.49 5.37
N GLU A 195 21.13 -23.44 5.13
CA GLU A 195 21.86 -24.50 4.41
C GLU A 195 21.82 -25.82 5.20
N LYS A 196 22.04 -25.76 6.52
CA LYS A 196 21.87 -26.92 7.41
C LYS A 196 20.43 -27.44 7.42
N ALA A 197 19.44 -26.54 7.43
CA ALA A 197 18.02 -26.88 7.38
C ALA A 197 17.52 -27.35 6.00
N GLY A 198 18.37 -27.31 4.97
CA GLY A 198 17.98 -27.68 3.61
C GLY A 198 16.93 -26.76 3.01
N THR A 199 16.82 -25.52 3.47
CA THR A 199 15.78 -24.58 3.02
C THR A 199 16.23 -23.75 1.82
N GLY A 200 15.36 -23.66 0.81
CA GLY A 200 15.57 -22.87 -0.39
C GLY A 200 15.60 -21.40 -0.01
N SER A 201 16.75 -20.78 -0.18
CA SER A 201 17.06 -19.53 0.53
C SER A 201 17.51 -18.40 -0.38
N ARG A 202 17.80 -18.69 -1.66
CA ARG A 202 18.27 -17.70 -2.63
C ARG A 202 17.81 -18.02 -4.04
N LEU A 203 17.42 -16.99 -4.78
CA LEU A 203 17.14 -17.03 -6.20
C LEU A 203 18.23 -16.30 -6.97
N ALA A 204 18.69 -16.89 -8.07
CA ALA A 204 19.59 -16.22 -9.01
C ALA A 204 18.84 -15.18 -9.84
N GLU A 205 19.54 -14.15 -10.28
CA GLU A 205 18.99 -13.14 -11.19
C GLU A 205 18.36 -13.76 -12.44
N PHE A 206 17.25 -13.18 -12.90
CA PHE A 206 16.54 -13.53 -14.14
C PHE A 206 16.15 -15.01 -14.31
N SER A 207 16.16 -15.80 -13.25
CA SER A 207 15.90 -17.24 -13.32
C SER A 207 14.46 -17.62 -12.96
N TYR A 208 13.63 -16.64 -12.62
CA TYR A 208 12.27 -16.81 -12.11
C TYR A 208 11.29 -15.83 -12.76
N ARG A 209 10.00 -16.22 -12.75
CA ARG A 209 8.88 -15.32 -13.06
C ARG A 209 8.09 -15.02 -11.79
N PHE A 210 7.93 -13.73 -11.52
CA PHE A 210 7.19 -13.22 -10.38
C PHE A 210 6.22 -12.13 -10.82
N CYS A 211 4.95 -12.27 -10.43
CA CYS A 211 3.97 -11.20 -10.52
C CYS A 211 3.31 -10.99 -9.15
N VAL A 212 3.00 -9.75 -8.82
CA VAL A 212 2.29 -9.40 -7.59
C VAL A 212 1.10 -8.49 -7.86
N THR A 213 -0.01 -8.78 -7.18
CA THR A 213 -1.21 -7.95 -7.19
C THR A 213 -1.49 -7.39 -5.80
N LEU A 214 -1.83 -6.11 -5.76
CA LEU A 214 -2.18 -5.38 -4.54
C LEU A 214 -3.60 -4.82 -4.70
N GLY A 215 -4.49 -5.14 -3.76
CA GLY A 215 -5.80 -4.51 -3.69
C GLY A 215 -5.74 -3.21 -2.91
N VAL A 216 -5.78 -2.08 -3.60
CA VAL A 216 -5.51 -0.77 -3.02
C VAL A 216 -6.80 -0.01 -2.75
N GLN A 217 -6.95 0.42 -1.50
CA GLN A 217 -8.00 1.35 -1.08
C GLN A 217 -7.36 2.74 -0.99
N PRO A 218 -7.79 3.74 -1.79
CA PRO A 218 -7.13 5.05 -1.81
C PRO A 218 -6.97 5.69 -0.43
N ALA A 219 -8.02 5.66 0.41
CA ALA A 219 -8.00 6.20 1.77
C ALA A 219 -7.02 5.50 2.72
N ARG A 220 -6.59 4.26 2.39
CA ARG A 220 -5.67 3.46 3.21
C ARG A 220 -4.32 3.23 2.53
N ALA A 221 -4.07 3.89 1.40
CA ALA A 221 -2.83 3.74 0.64
C ALA A 221 -1.63 4.44 1.31
N HIS A 222 -1.85 5.20 2.38
CA HIS A 222 -0.80 6.01 3.03
C HIS A 222 0.49 5.23 3.38
N PRO A 223 0.46 4.00 3.93
CA PRO A 223 1.67 3.22 4.19
C PRO A 223 2.52 2.95 2.94
N LEU A 224 1.88 2.81 1.77
CA LEU A 224 2.62 2.68 0.52
C LEU A 224 3.18 4.02 0.07
N LEU A 225 2.40 5.10 0.19
CA LEU A 225 2.74 6.44 -0.30
C LEU A 225 3.82 7.15 0.54
N LYS A 226 3.89 6.87 1.84
CA LYS A 226 4.84 7.51 2.77
C LYS A 226 6.29 7.13 2.51
N ASP A 227 6.52 5.93 1.95
CA ASP A 227 7.83 5.44 1.51
C ASP A 227 8.17 5.92 0.08
N GLY A 228 7.81 7.15 -0.30
CA GLY A 228 8.10 7.69 -1.65
C GLY A 228 9.55 7.47 -2.14
N GLY A 229 10.52 7.39 -1.22
CA GLY A 229 11.93 7.07 -1.51
C GLY A 229 12.31 5.58 -1.54
N GLY A 230 11.42 4.66 -1.15
CA GLY A 230 11.70 3.22 -1.03
C GLY A 230 11.57 2.42 -2.33
N GLY A 231 11.10 3.02 -3.43
CA GLY A 231 11.09 2.41 -4.76
C GLY A 231 9.92 1.47 -5.10
N THR A 232 9.13 1.00 -4.12
CA THR A 232 8.04 0.03 -4.38
C THR A 232 6.88 0.66 -5.16
N LEU A 233 6.52 1.91 -4.87
CA LEU A 233 5.48 2.64 -5.62
C LEU A 233 5.85 2.83 -7.09
N GLN A 234 7.11 3.18 -7.34
CA GLN A 234 7.68 3.50 -8.65
C GLN A 234 7.57 2.32 -9.63
N ARG A 235 7.47 1.09 -9.08
CA ARG A 235 7.37 -0.17 -9.84
C ARG A 235 5.93 -0.66 -10.00
N THR A 236 4.95 0.09 -9.50
CA THR A 236 3.53 -0.31 -9.53
C THR A 236 2.82 0.26 -10.75
N ILE A 237 2.14 -0.62 -11.49
CA ILE A 237 1.13 -0.24 -12.47
C ILE A 237 -0.20 -0.11 -11.75
N TRP A 238 -0.86 1.04 -11.87
CA TRP A 238 -2.12 1.33 -11.17
C TRP A 238 -3.30 1.20 -12.13
N ALA A 239 -4.35 0.51 -11.69
CA ALA A 239 -5.59 0.41 -12.46
C ALA A 239 -6.82 0.60 -11.58
N ASP A 240 -7.59 1.63 -11.87
CA ASP A 240 -8.91 1.83 -11.28
C ASP A 240 -9.87 0.71 -11.65
N VAL A 241 -10.62 0.21 -10.68
CA VAL A 241 -11.63 -0.85 -10.90
C VAL A 241 -13.02 -0.30 -11.21
N ILE A 242 -13.21 1.01 -11.11
CA ILE A 242 -14.46 1.71 -11.42
C ILE A 242 -14.48 2.08 -12.90
N ASP A 243 -15.62 1.86 -13.55
CA ASP A 243 -15.88 2.23 -14.93
C ASP A 243 -17.14 3.08 -15.00
N PRO A 244 -17.03 4.38 -15.33
CA PRO A 244 -18.19 5.26 -15.49
C PRO A 244 -19.20 4.76 -16.53
N ASP A 245 -18.70 4.09 -17.58
CA ASP A 245 -19.48 3.65 -18.74
C ASP A 245 -19.98 2.21 -18.61
N ILE A 246 -19.89 1.62 -17.41
CA ILE A 246 -20.40 0.27 -17.19
C ILE A 246 -21.93 0.26 -17.42
N PRO A 247 -22.47 -0.69 -18.22
CA PRO A 247 -23.90 -0.77 -18.48
C PRO A 247 -24.66 -1.04 -17.18
N ARG A 248 -25.83 -0.41 -17.02
CA ARG A 248 -26.55 -0.36 -15.73
C ARG A 248 -27.87 -1.11 -15.76
N THR A 249 -28.44 -1.34 -16.94
CA THR A 249 -29.68 -2.10 -17.11
C THR A 249 -29.41 -3.51 -17.60
N ALA A 250 -30.30 -4.45 -17.27
CA ALA A 250 -30.18 -5.83 -17.75
C ALA A 250 -30.18 -5.93 -19.28
N VAL A 251 -30.88 -5.03 -19.97
CA VAL A 251 -30.93 -4.99 -21.44
C VAL A 251 -29.57 -4.60 -22.02
N GLU A 252 -28.97 -3.51 -21.52
CA GLU A 252 -27.63 -3.08 -21.96
C GLU A 252 -26.57 -4.14 -21.65
N ILE A 253 -26.61 -4.73 -20.45
CA ILE A 253 -25.69 -5.78 -20.03
C ILE A 253 -25.76 -6.97 -20.99
N ARG A 254 -26.97 -7.45 -21.31
CA ARG A 254 -27.16 -8.57 -22.25
C ARG A 254 -26.70 -8.19 -23.67
N ALA A 255 -26.96 -6.98 -24.14
CA ALA A 255 -26.50 -6.53 -25.45
C ALA A 255 -24.96 -6.57 -25.58
N VAL A 256 -24.23 -6.16 -24.54
CA VAL A 256 -22.76 -6.25 -24.52
C VAL A 256 -22.28 -7.72 -24.48
N ARG A 257 -22.97 -8.59 -23.73
CA ARG A 257 -22.66 -10.03 -23.74
C ARG A 257 -22.89 -10.65 -25.11
N ASP A 258 -23.99 -10.31 -25.77
CA ASP A 258 -24.32 -10.80 -27.12
C ASP A 258 -23.27 -10.32 -28.13
N GLN A 259 -22.79 -9.08 -27.99
CA GLN A 259 -21.71 -8.56 -28.82
C GLN A 259 -20.42 -9.36 -28.63
N LEU A 260 -20.03 -9.66 -27.38
CA LEU A 260 -18.86 -10.50 -27.12
C LEU A 260 -19.04 -11.91 -27.70
N ALA A 261 -20.20 -12.54 -27.47
CA ALA A 261 -20.49 -13.88 -27.97
C ALA A 261 -20.38 -13.96 -29.50
N ARG A 262 -20.92 -12.96 -30.22
CA ARG A 262 -20.77 -12.84 -31.68
C ARG A 262 -19.31 -12.69 -32.11
N ARG A 263 -18.53 -11.84 -31.43
CA ARG A 263 -17.11 -11.66 -31.75
C ARG A 263 -16.28 -12.92 -31.52
N LEU A 264 -16.64 -13.71 -30.51
CA LEU A 264 -15.99 -14.98 -30.21
C LEU A 264 -16.51 -16.15 -31.07
N GLY A 265 -17.49 -15.91 -31.95
CA GLY A 265 -18.09 -16.96 -32.78
C GLY A 265 -18.87 -18.00 -31.98
N LEU A 266 -19.39 -17.64 -30.80
CA LEU A 266 -20.16 -18.55 -29.96
C LEU A 266 -21.59 -18.71 -30.51
N PRO A 267 -22.16 -19.92 -30.49
CA PRO A 267 -23.48 -20.18 -31.05
C PRO A 267 -24.61 -19.50 -30.27
N ASN A 268 -24.41 -19.27 -28.98
CA ASN A 268 -25.34 -18.58 -28.08
C ASN A 268 -24.56 -17.72 -27.09
N THR A 269 -25.23 -16.73 -26.49
CA THR A 269 -24.65 -15.92 -25.41
C THR A 269 -24.63 -16.73 -24.11
N PRO A 270 -23.46 -17.03 -23.53
CA PRO A 270 -23.38 -17.81 -22.31
C PRO A 270 -23.75 -16.97 -21.08
N ASP A 271 -24.41 -17.60 -20.11
CA ASP A 271 -24.72 -16.97 -18.82
C ASP A 271 -23.44 -16.69 -18.01
N ASP A 272 -22.50 -17.64 -18.05
CA ASP A 272 -21.14 -17.50 -17.52
C ASP A 272 -20.22 -16.80 -18.51
N ALA A 273 -19.21 -16.10 -17.98
CA ALA A 273 -18.26 -15.38 -18.81
C ALA A 273 -17.41 -16.36 -19.66
N PRO A 274 -17.31 -16.15 -20.99
CA PRO A 274 -16.43 -16.94 -21.82
C PRO A 274 -14.96 -16.68 -21.45
N TYR A 275 -14.08 -17.60 -21.82
CA TYR A 275 -12.64 -17.40 -21.61
C TYR A 275 -12.05 -16.54 -22.71
N LEU A 276 -11.28 -15.51 -22.35
CA LEU A 276 -10.33 -14.90 -23.27
C LEU A 276 -8.96 -15.52 -23.06
N GLN A 277 -8.33 -15.92 -24.16
CA GLN A 277 -6.98 -16.46 -24.15
C GLN A 277 -5.97 -15.34 -24.36
N VAL A 278 -4.87 -15.39 -23.60
CA VAL A 278 -3.75 -14.45 -23.71
C VAL A 278 -2.44 -15.22 -23.80
N VAL A 279 -1.41 -14.59 -24.34
CA VAL A 279 -0.09 -15.21 -24.50
C VAL A 279 0.98 -14.20 -24.15
N GLY A 280 1.98 -14.62 -23.38
CA GLY A 280 3.21 -13.87 -23.20
C GLY A 280 4.19 -14.15 -24.35
N PRO A 281 5.11 -13.23 -24.64
CA PRO A 281 6.16 -13.49 -25.62
C PRO A 281 7.24 -14.41 -25.04
N ALA A 282 7.51 -15.52 -25.73
CA ALA A 282 8.63 -16.42 -25.40
C ALA A 282 9.99 -15.78 -25.73
N GLN A 283 10.01 -14.91 -26.74
CA GLN A 283 11.17 -14.10 -27.13
C GLN A 283 10.74 -12.66 -27.39
N VAL A 284 11.59 -11.70 -27.05
CA VAL A 284 11.32 -10.28 -27.26
C VAL A 284 12.53 -9.64 -27.92
N ILE A 285 12.28 -8.96 -29.04
CA ILE A 285 13.24 -8.14 -29.77
C ILE A 285 12.76 -6.70 -29.65
N VAL A 286 13.63 -5.80 -29.20
CA VAL A 286 13.31 -4.36 -29.14
C VAL A 286 13.92 -3.69 -30.35
N GLN A 287 13.13 -2.91 -31.10
CA GLN A 287 13.65 -2.19 -32.25
C GLN A 287 14.75 -1.19 -31.84
N PRO A 288 15.84 -1.04 -32.63
CA PRO A 288 16.97 -0.21 -32.26
C PRO A 288 16.59 1.22 -31.88
N HIS A 289 15.70 1.88 -32.63
CA HIS A 289 15.30 3.26 -32.31
C HIS A 289 14.48 3.38 -31.01
N ILE A 290 13.84 2.31 -30.53
CA ILE A 290 13.21 2.28 -29.22
C ILE A 290 14.27 2.13 -28.12
N GLN A 291 15.31 1.32 -28.37
CA GLN A 291 16.47 1.23 -27.46
C GLN A 291 17.20 2.57 -27.36
N ASP A 292 17.41 3.25 -28.50
CA ASP A 292 18.03 4.57 -28.57
C ASP A 292 17.23 5.59 -27.74
N ARG A 293 15.90 5.61 -27.87
CA ARG A 293 15.04 6.48 -27.03
C ARG A 293 15.19 6.18 -25.54
N ILE A 294 15.21 4.90 -25.15
CA ILE A 294 15.39 4.52 -23.74
C ILE A 294 16.77 4.97 -23.22
N LEU A 295 17.81 4.86 -24.06
CA LEU A 295 19.16 5.32 -23.75
C LEU A 295 19.23 6.84 -23.62
N GLU A 296 18.62 7.59 -24.55
CA GLU A 296 18.52 9.05 -24.53
C GLU A 296 17.80 9.55 -23.27
N ASP A 297 16.65 8.95 -22.95
CA ASP A 297 15.90 9.26 -21.73
C ASP A 297 16.78 9.02 -20.50
N PHE A 298 17.43 7.85 -20.40
CA PHE A 298 18.28 7.51 -19.26
C PHE A 298 19.50 8.44 -19.12
N ALA A 299 20.12 8.85 -20.23
CA ALA A 299 21.21 9.81 -20.23
C ALA A 299 20.74 11.17 -19.71
N THR A 300 19.52 11.59 -20.11
CA THR A 300 18.88 12.81 -19.62
C THR A 300 18.66 12.75 -18.11
N ILE A 301 18.07 11.66 -17.60
CA ILE A 301 17.90 11.44 -16.14
C ILE A 301 19.24 11.50 -15.41
N SER A 302 20.23 10.76 -15.91
CA SER A 302 21.54 10.60 -15.25
C SER A 302 22.35 11.90 -15.24
N SER A 303 22.12 12.77 -16.21
CA SER A 303 22.76 14.09 -16.28
C SER A 303 22.14 15.12 -15.34
N GLY A 304 20.98 14.83 -14.75
CA GLY A 304 20.23 15.76 -13.90
C GLY A 304 19.64 16.95 -14.66
N SER A 305 19.51 16.85 -15.99
CA SER A 305 19.03 17.94 -16.84
C SER A 305 17.51 18.11 -16.85
N ASP A 306 16.76 17.08 -16.45
CA ASP A 306 15.30 17.12 -16.29
C ASP A 306 14.87 16.82 -14.84
N GLU A 307 13.90 17.58 -14.34
CA GLU A 307 13.15 17.24 -13.13
C GLU A 307 12.13 16.15 -13.44
N ILE A 308 12.52 14.89 -13.26
CA ILE A 308 11.60 13.75 -13.31
C ILE A 308 11.06 13.52 -11.90
N ALA A 309 9.74 13.39 -11.78
CA ALA A 309 9.12 13.00 -10.52
C ALA A 309 9.72 11.68 -10.03
N ASP A 310 10.11 11.60 -8.76
CA ASP A 310 10.76 10.41 -8.17
C ASP A 310 9.99 9.11 -8.50
N GLU A 311 8.66 9.19 -8.61
CA GLU A 311 7.81 8.04 -8.89
C GLU A 311 7.84 7.53 -10.33
N ASP A 312 8.31 8.34 -11.29
CA ASP A 312 8.38 8.01 -12.71
C ASP A 312 9.78 7.55 -13.15
N THR A 313 10.73 7.45 -12.23
CA THR A 313 12.10 6.94 -12.44
C THR A 313 12.15 5.53 -13.08
N HIS A 314 11.11 4.72 -12.90
CA HIS A 314 11.00 3.38 -13.49
C HIS A 314 10.02 3.29 -14.67
N ALA A 315 9.47 4.42 -15.14
CA ALA A 315 8.43 4.45 -16.17
C ALA A 315 8.87 3.75 -17.47
N ASN A 316 10.10 3.97 -17.95
CA ASN A 316 10.60 3.31 -19.17
C ASN A 316 10.74 1.79 -18.99
N ASN A 317 11.17 1.35 -17.81
CA ASN A 317 11.29 -0.08 -17.52
C ASN A 317 9.92 -0.78 -17.44
N LEU A 318 8.89 -0.10 -16.90
CA LEU A 318 7.52 -0.62 -16.93
C LEU A 318 6.92 -0.58 -18.34
N THR A 319 7.14 0.52 -19.06
CA THR A 319 6.66 0.73 -20.43
C THR A 319 7.18 -0.37 -21.36
N ILE A 320 8.48 -0.70 -21.31
CA ILE A 320 9.03 -1.72 -22.21
C ILE A 320 8.49 -3.13 -21.91
N ARG A 321 8.20 -3.46 -20.64
CA ARG A 321 7.59 -4.75 -20.27
C ARG A 321 6.16 -4.87 -20.81
N LEU A 322 5.39 -3.80 -20.69
CA LEU A 322 4.04 -3.71 -21.25
C LEU A 322 4.07 -3.80 -22.78
N ALA A 323 4.95 -3.05 -23.42
CA ALA A 323 5.13 -3.05 -24.87
C ALA A 323 5.51 -4.44 -25.39
N ALA A 324 6.38 -5.17 -24.67
CA ALA A 324 6.72 -6.55 -25.00
C ALA A 324 5.48 -7.47 -25.01
N ILE A 325 4.60 -7.35 -24.01
CA ILE A 325 3.37 -8.15 -23.93
C ILE A 325 2.40 -7.77 -25.06
N PHE A 326 2.17 -6.47 -25.28
CA PHE A 326 1.32 -6.02 -26.38
C PHE A 326 1.84 -6.47 -27.75
N ALA A 327 3.15 -6.37 -27.99
CA ALA A 327 3.80 -6.88 -29.19
C ALA A 327 3.63 -8.41 -29.32
N GLY A 328 3.66 -9.13 -28.20
CA GLY A 328 3.35 -10.56 -28.16
C GLY A 328 1.92 -10.86 -28.60
N TRP A 329 0.93 -10.11 -28.11
CA TRP A 329 -0.46 -10.26 -28.56
C TRP A 329 -0.63 -9.94 -30.04
N ALA A 330 -0.04 -8.85 -30.52
CA ALA A 330 -0.07 -8.49 -31.94
C ALA A 330 0.59 -9.56 -32.82
N ALA A 331 1.74 -10.10 -32.41
CA ALA A 331 2.42 -11.17 -33.11
C ALA A 331 1.60 -12.46 -33.14
N HIS A 332 0.94 -12.81 -32.03
CA HIS A 332 0.08 -13.98 -31.93
C HIS A 332 -1.13 -13.91 -32.87
N GLU A 333 -1.84 -12.78 -32.90
CA GLU A 333 -3.01 -12.62 -33.77
C GLU A 333 -2.65 -12.63 -35.26
N ARG A 334 -1.43 -12.22 -35.62
CA ARG A 334 -0.90 -12.27 -37.00
C ARG A 334 -0.46 -13.67 -37.43
N GLN A 335 -0.29 -14.62 -36.50
CA GLN A 335 0.05 -16.00 -36.88
C GLN A 335 -1.12 -16.64 -37.64
N PRO A 336 -0.87 -17.37 -38.75
CA PRO A 336 -1.93 -18.06 -39.46
C PRO A 336 -2.65 -19.01 -38.51
N ARG A 337 -3.95 -18.80 -38.29
CA ARG A 337 -4.80 -19.78 -37.59
C ARG A 337 -4.80 -21.04 -38.45
N HIS A 338 -4.03 -22.06 -38.09
CA HIS A 338 -4.16 -23.36 -38.73
C HIS A 338 -5.59 -23.84 -38.49
N THR A 339 -6.38 -23.92 -39.56
CA THR A 339 -7.74 -24.45 -39.62
C THR A 339 -7.69 -25.96 -39.38
N GLY A 340 -7.44 -26.35 -38.14
CA GLY A 340 -7.49 -27.74 -37.67
C GLY A 340 -8.37 -27.79 -36.44
N THR A 341 -9.65 -28.13 -36.65
CA THR A 341 -10.63 -28.63 -35.67
C THR A 341 -10.35 -28.29 -34.21
N GLN A 342 -10.98 -27.23 -33.72
CA GLN A 342 -11.17 -26.95 -32.29
C GLN A 342 -12.12 -27.97 -31.66
N PHE A 343 -11.79 -29.26 -31.61
CA PHE A 343 -12.41 -30.21 -30.68
C PHE A 343 -11.47 -31.40 -30.48
N GLY A 344 -10.77 -31.40 -29.35
CA GLY A 344 -10.06 -32.57 -28.83
C GLY A 344 -8.56 -32.66 -29.19
N GLY A 345 -7.72 -32.67 -28.15
CA GLY A 345 -6.44 -33.37 -28.14
C GLY A 345 -5.22 -32.62 -28.69
N GLY A 346 -4.45 -31.99 -27.80
CA GLY A 346 -3.05 -31.60 -28.04
C GLY A 346 -2.82 -30.12 -28.32
N MET A 347 -2.82 -29.30 -27.27
CA MET A 347 -2.35 -27.90 -27.34
C MET A 347 -0.86 -27.91 -27.69
N ARG A 348 -0.47 -27.50 -28.91
CA ARG A 348 0.94 -27.17 -29.16
C ARG A 348 1.28 -25.90 -28.37
N PRO A 349 2.45 -25.80 -27.74
CA PRO A 349 2.90 -24.55 -27.13
C PRO A 349 2.98 -23.48 -28.21
N VAL A 350 2.19 -22.42 -28.07
CA VAL A 350 2.28 -21.26 -28.97
C VAL A 350 3.43 -20.39 -28.49
N SER A 351 4.62 -20.65 -29.02
CA SER A 351 5.78 -19.79 -28.79
C SER A 351 5.68 -18.56 -29.69
N VAL A 352 5.70 -17.38 -29.07
CA VAL A 352 5.58 -16.10 -29.78
C VAL A 352 6.87 -15.31 -29.64
N THR A 353 7.40 -14.85 -30.78
CA THR A 353 8.46 -13.83 -30.80
C THR A 353 7.81 -12.47 -30.99
N ALA A 354 7.94 -11.61 -29.99
CA ALA A 354 7.48 -10.23 -30.04
C ALA A 354 8.58 -9.31 -30.58
N VAL A 355 8.19 -8.39 -31.46
CA VAL A 355 9.04 -7.26 -31.87
C VAL A 355 8.39 -6.00 -31.32
N VAL A 356 9.06 -5.35 -30.36
CA VAL A 356 8.59 -4.08 -29.79
C VAL A 356 8.89 -2.97 -30.79
N ASP A 357 7.82 -2.49 -31.42
CA ASP A 357 7.80 -1.39 -32.37
C ASP A 357 7.17 -0.12 -31.79
N ASP A 358 7.06 0.94 -32.60
CA ASP A 358 6.44 2.21 -32.19
C ASP A 358 4.97 2.04 -31.74
N ALA A 359 4.22 1.10 -32.34
CA ALA A 359 2.83 0.88 -31.98
C ALA A 359 2.72 0.24 -30.59
N ALA A 360 3.46 -0.84 -30.33
CA ALA A 360 3.50 -1.48 -29.03
C ALA A 360 4.01 -0.53 -27.93
N TRP A 361 5.02 0.29 -28.27
CA TRP A 361 5.52 1.34 -27.37
C TRP A 361 4.45 2.39 -27.07
N ARG A 362 3.71 2.85 -28.10
CA ARG A 362 2.62 3.83 -27.96
C ARG A 362 1.51 3.31 -27.05
N TRP A 363 1.04 2.08 -27.26
CA TRP A 363 -0.01 1.48 -26.43
C TRP A 363 0.42 1.35 -24.97
N ALA A 364 1.68 0.95 -24.73
CA ALA A 364 2.26 0.90 -23.39
C ALA A 364 2.33 2.28 -22.74
N LYS A 365 2.74 3.33 -23.47
CA LYS A 365 2.78 4.71 -22.98
C LYS A 365 1.37 5.24 -22.66
N CYS A 366 0.34 4.94 -23.47
CA CYS A 366 -1.06 5.27 -23.15
C CYS A 366 -1.49 4.61 -21.85
N PHE A 367 -1.17 3.33 -21.67
CA PHE A 367 -1.54 2.62 -20.46
C PHE A 367 -0.80 3.15 -19.22
N MET A 368 0.47 3.50 -19.36
CA MET A 368 1.24 4.14 -18.29
C MET A 368 0.69 5.51 -17.90
N GLU A 369 0.17 6.28 -18.86
CA GLU A 369 -0.51 7.54 -18.56
C GLU A 369 -1.80 7.33 -17.75
N LEU A 370 -2.62 6.34 -18.11
CA LEU A 370 -3.80 5.96 -17.31
C LEU A 370 -3.41 5.52 -15.89
N SER A 371 -2.31 4.78 -15.76
CA SER A 371 -1.73 4.40 -14.46
C SER A 371 -1.29 5.62 -13.66
N ARG A 372 -0.63 6.60 -14.28
CA ARG A 372 -0.22 7.86 -13.65
C ARG A 372 -1.43 8.65 -13.12
N ARG A 373 -2.51 8.76 -13.90
CA ARG A 373 -3.77 9.42 -13.47
C ARG A 373 -4.44 8.70 -12.29
N SER A 374 -4.44 7.38 -12.31
CA SER A 374 -4.95 6.55 -11.21
C SER A 374 -4.13 6.80 -9.93
N ARG A 375 -2.80 6.82 -10.04
CA ARG A 375 -1.88 7.14 -8.94
C ARG A 375 -2.13 8.54 -8.36
N ALA A 376 -2.22 9.56 -9.20
CA ALA A 376 -2.51 10.93 -8.75
C ALA A 376 -3.83 11.03 -7.97
N THR A 377 -4.85 10.27 -8.38
CA THR A 377 -6.14 10.19 -7.68
C THR A 377 -6.00 9.53 -6.31
N ILE A 378 -5.18 8.47 -6.20
CA ILE A 378 -4.86 7.81 -4.94
C ILE A 378 -4.14 8.75 -3.99
N GLU A 379 -3.08 9.42 -4.45
CA GLU A 379 -2.29 10.36 -3.66
C GLU A 379 -3.14 11.50 -3.12
N LYS A 380 -3.99 12.09 -3.97
CA LYS A 380 -4.95 13.13 -3.57
C LYS A 380 -5.89 12.63 -2.47
N THR A 381 -6.47 11.44 -2.66
CA THR A 381 -7.42 10.87 -1.70
C THR A 381 -6.76 10.55 -0.36
N ALA A 382 -5.59 9.92 -0.40
CA ALA A 382 -4.82 9.57 0.80
C ALA A 382 -4.40 10.81 1.59
N ARG A 383 -3.95 11.87 0.91
CA ARG A 383 -3.57 13.15 1.54
C ARG A 383 -4.76 13.77 2.28
N VAL A 384 -5.93 13.83 1.64
CA VAL A 384 -7.16 14.37 2.27
C VAL A 384 -7.56 13.56 3.51
N THR A 385 -7.52 12.22 3.42
CA THR A 385 -7.86 11.36 4.56
C THR A 385 -6.86 11.54 5.71
N MET A 386 -5.56 11.58 5.41
CA MET A 386 -4.51 11.79 6.40
C MET A 386 -4.64 13.13 7.13
N THR A 387 -4.89 14.22 6.39
CA THR A 387 -5.13 15.55 7.00
C THR A 387 -6.31 15.52 7.94
N LYS A 388 -7.42 14.86 7.56
CA LYS A 388 -8.59 14.70 8.42
C LYS A 388 -8.27 13.91 9.70
N GLU A 389 -7.60 12.76 9.58
CA GLU A 389 -7.20 11.93 10.72
C GLU A 389 -6.23 12.65 11.66
N MET A 390 -5.30 13.45 11.13
CA MET A 390 -4.40 14.26 11.94
C MET A 390 -5.13 15.34 12.75
N HIS A 391 -6.10 16.02 12.14
CA HIS A 391 -6.93 17.00 12.83
C HIS A 391 -7.77 16.36 13.94
N GLU A 392 -8.38 15.21 13.68
CA GLU A 392 -9.17 14.48 14.67
C GLU A 392 -8.30 14.01 15.85
N ARG A 393 -7.12 13.41 15.58
CA ARG A 393 -6.17 13.02 16.64
C ARG A 393 -5.65 14.21 17.44
N GLY A 394 -5.33 15.32 16.78
CA GLY A 394 -4.90 16.54 17.46
C GLY A 394 -5.97 17.11 18.40
N ALA A 395 -7.24 17.04 18.00
CA ALA A 395 -8.36 17.43 18.85
C ALA A 395 -8.54 16.48 20.05
N GLU A 396 -8.42 15.17 19.83
CA GLU A 396 -8.47 14.17 20.91
C GLU A 396 -7.31 14.34 21.91
N ASP A 397 -6.09 14.56 21.43
CA ASP A 397 -4.92 14.75 22.30
C ASP A 397 -5.01 16.08 23.06
N ALA A 398 -5.52 17.15 22.44
CA ALA A 398 -5.81 18.39 23.14
C ALA A 398 -6.88 18.20 24.22
N ALA A 399 -7.95 17.44 23.94
CA ALA A 399 -8.98 17.12 24.92
C ALA A 399 -8.42 16.27 26.09
N ARG A 400 -7.56 15.30 25.80
CA ARG A 400 -6.84 14.50 26.82
C ARG A 400 -5.94 15.37 27.69
N GLN A 401 -5.22 16.31 27.10
CA GLN A 401 -4.34 17.22 27.83
C GLN A 401 -5.16 18.14 28.75
N ILE A 402 -6.25 18.73 28.27
CA ILE A 402 -7.17 19.55 29.08
C ILE A 402 -7.77 18.74 30.23
N ALA A 403 -8.19 17.49 29.96
CA ALA A 403 -8.74 16.61 31.00
C ALA A 403 -7.68 16.26 32.06
N ARG A 404 -6.43 16.03 31.64
CA ARG A 404 -5.30 15.79 32.54
C ARG A 404 -5.00 16.99 33.42
N ASP A 405 -4.94 18.18 32.82
CA ASP A 405 -4.66 19.42 33.54
C ASP A 405 -5.76 19.74 34.55
N ARG A 406 -7.05 19.56 34.17
CA ARG A 406 -8.19 19.71 35.10
C ARG A 406 -8.15 18.70 36.25
N ALA A 407 -7.82 17.43 35.97
CA ALA A 407 -7.70 16.42 37.01
C ALA A 407 -6.57 16.75 37.99
N LEU A 408 -5.46 17.30 37.48
CA LEU A 408 -4.31 17.68 38.28
C LEU A 408 -4.62 18.91 39.16
N GLU A 409 -5.35 19.89 38.65
CA GLU A 409 -5.83 21.03 39.45
C GLU A 409 -6.85 20.60 40.52
N ALA A 410 -7.83 19.77 40.18
CA ALA A 410 -8.79 19.23 41.16
C ALA A 410 -8.09 18.41 42.26
N GLN A 411 -7.04 17.66 41.90
CA GLN A 411 -6.25 16.92 42.88
C GLN A 411 -5.47 17.85 43.81
N LYS A 412 -4.85 18.92 43.28
CA LYS A 412 -4.18 19.93 44.10
C LYS A 412 -5.15 20.59 45.08
N GLU A 413 -6.34 20.96 44.60
CA GLU A 413 -7.39 21.56 45.42
C GLU A 413 -7.86 20.62 46.53
N ALA A 414 -8.11 19.34 46.23
CA ALA A 414 -8.47 18.34 47.24
C ALA A 414 -7.35 18.11 48.28
N ASP A 415 -6.09 18.08 47.84
CA ASP A 415 -4.92 18.00 48.74
C ASP A 415 -4.80 19.26 49.62
N ALA A 416 -5.16 20.44 49.11
CA ALA A 416 -5.23 21.69 49.87
C ALA A 416 -6.34 21.66 50.92
N TYR A 417 -7.56 21.20 50.60
CA TYR A 417 -8.64 21.01 51.57
C TYR A 417 -8.26 20.01 52.67
N THR A 418 -7.62 18.89 52.30
CA THR A 418 -7.11 17.91 53.27
C THR A 418 -6.05 18.51 54.20
N THR A 419 -5.23 19.42 53.67
CA THR A 419 -4.23 20.15 54.45
C THR A 419 -4.89 21.17 55.37
N LEU A 420 -5.93 21.87 54.91
CA LEU A 420 -6.71 22.80 55.72
C LEU A 420 -7.41 22.10 56.89
N ASP A 421 -8.04 20.95 56.65
CA ASP A 421 -8.66 20.16 57.72
C ASP A 421 -7.65 19.77 58.81
N ARG A 422 -6.42 19.43 58.39
CA ARG A 422 -5.33 19.16 59.31
C ARG A 422 -4.92 20.41 60.11
N ILE A 423 -4.80 21.57 59.46
CA ILE A 423 -4.50 22.86 60.11
C ILE A 423 -5.56 23.16 61.17
N VAL A 424 -6.85 23.08 60.81
CA VAL A 424 -7.99 23.32 61.70
C VAL A 424 -7.97 22.35 62.88
N THR A 425 -7.73 21.06 62.63
CA THR A 425 -7.62 20.04 63.68
C THR A 425 -6.52 20.37 64.68
N VAL A 426 -5.34 20.81 64.20
CA VAL A 426 -4.22 21.18 65.07
C VAL A 426 -4.55 22.44 65.87
N LEU A 427 -5.12 23.47 65.24
CA LEU A 427 -5.52 24.71 65.89
C LEU A 427 -6.58 24.48 66.98
N ARG A 428 -7.54 23.57 66.77
CA ARG A 428 -8.50 23.16 67.82
C ARG A 428 -7.83 22.51 69.04
N GLY A 429 -6.68 21.87 68.85
CA GLY A 429 -5.95 21.18 69.90
C GLY A 429 -5.00 22.06 70.72
N VAL A 430 -4.80 23.34 70.34
CA VAL A 430 -3.91 24.25 71.07
C VAL A 430 -4.69 25.30 71.88
N PRO A 431 -4.19 25.69 73.07
CA PRO A 431 -4.78 26.76 73.86
C PRO A 431 -4.94 28.03 73.03
N ASN A 432 -6.12 28.64 73.10
CA ASN A 432 -6.51 29.86 72.37
C ASN A 432 -6.67 29.74 70.85
N GLY A 433 -6.43 28.57 70.25
CA GLY A 433 -6.65 28.37 68.81
C GLY A 433 -5.65 29.10 67.90
N GLU A 434 -4.48 29.48 68.43
CA GLU A 434 -3.46 30.25 67.71
C GLU A 434 -2.14 29.46 67.61
N MET A 435 -1.49 29.49 66.44
CA MET A 435 -0.18 28.87 66.23
C MET A 435 0.67 29.62 65.20
N GLU A 436 1.97 29.76 65.45
CA GLU A 436 2.90 30.32 64.48
C GLU A 436 2.92 29.50 63.18
N GLU A 437 2.84 30.16 62.03
CA GLU A 437 2.77 29.55 60.71
C GLU A 437 3.96 28.61 60.44
N ARG A 438 5.17 29.01 60.86
CA ARG A 438 6.39 28.22 60.72
C ARG A 438 6.33 26.93 61.53
N SER A 439 5.79 27.00 62.74
CA SER A 439 5.61 25.86 63.63
C SER A 439 4.54 24.90 63.10
N MET A 440 3.39 25.43 62.64
CA MET A 440 2.36 24.65 61.94
C MET A 440 2.95 23.86 60.77
N ARG A 441 3.68 24.55 59.89
CA ARG A 441 4.25 23.98 58.67
C ARG A 441 5.32 22.92 58.94
N ASN A 442 6.19 23.12 59.94
CA ASN A 442 7.35 22.25 60.14
C ASN A 442 7.11 21.09 61.11
N LEU A 443 6.25 21.27 62.12
CA LEU A 443 6.04 20.29 63.18
C LEU A 443 4.79 19.43 62.97
N TYR A 444 3.75 19.98 62.34
CA TYR A 444 2.42 19.32 62.31
C TYR A 444 1.96 18.85 60.93
N LEU A 445 2.64 19.28 59.86
CA LEU A 445 2.34 18.88 58.49
C LEU A 445 3.39 17.94 57.91
N SER A 446 2.92 16.92 57.20
CA SER A 446 3.76 16.02 56.41
C SER A 446 4.39 16.72 55.20
N LYS A 447 5.40 16.09 54.57
CA LYS A 447 6.04 16.62 53.36
C LYS A 447 5.03 16.94 52.24
N LYS A 448 4.02 16.09 52.04
CA LYS A 448 2.95 16.28 51.05
C LYS A 448 2.03 17.46 51.40
N GLN A 449 1.67 17.63 52.66
CA GLN A 449 0.82 18.75 53.10
C GLN A 449 1.57 20.09 53.08
N ARG A 450 2.90 20.08 53.28
CA ARG A 450 3.72 21.31 53.19
C ARG A 450 3.77 21.91 51.79
N SER A 451 3.61 21.09 50.74
CA SER A 451 3.60 21.58 49.36
C SER A 451 2.28 22.29 49.00
N THR A 452 1.17 21.96 49.65
CA THR A 452 -0.15 22.57 49.44
C THR A 452 -0.56 23.55 50.54
N PHE A 453 0.36 23.85 51.46
CA PHE A 453 0.09 24.66 52.65
C PHE A 453 -0.38 26.09 52.34
N LYS A 454 0.21 26.71 51.31
CA LYS A 454 -0.15 28.07 50.89
C LYS A 454 -1.59 28.12 50.39
N ASP A 455 -1.95 27.19 49.51
CA ASP A 455 -3.28 27.09 48.94
C ASP A 455 -4.33 26.74 50.02
N ALA A 456 -3.99 25.83 50.94
CA ALA A 456 -4.83 25.48 52.08
C ALA A 456 -5.12 26.69 52.99
N LYS A 457 -4.12 27.53 53.23
CA LYS A 457 -4.24 28.75 54.02
C LYS A 457 -5.18 29.75 53.34
N GLU A 458 -4.99 29.99 52.05
CA GLU A 458 -5.83 30.91 51.25
C GLU A 458 -7.29 30.45 51.21
N ILE A 459 -7.54 29.15 51.01
CA ILE A 459 -8.88 28.55 51.11
C ILE A 459 -9.47 28.73 52.51
N GLY A 460 -8.66 28.53 53.56
CA GLY A 460 -9.09 28.70 54.95
C GLY A 460 -9.47 30.14 55.30
N GLU A 461 -8.74 31.11 54.76
CA GLU A 461 -9.02 32.55 54.91
C GLU A 461 -10.28 32.95 54.14
N MET A 462 -10.41 32.52 52.89
CA MET A 462 -11.58 32.81 52.06
C MET A 462 -12.88 32.23 52.64
N ASN A 463 -12.80 31.03 53.24
CA ASN A 463 -13.94 30.40 53.91
C ASN A 463 -14.19 30.94 55.33
N GLY A 464 -13.38 31.90 55.80
CA GLY A 464 -13.51 32.47 57.14
C GLY A 464 -13.25 31.48 58.27
N VAL A 465 -12.49 30.41 58.02
CA VAL A 465 -12.18 29.35 58.99
C VAL A 465 -10.88 29.64 59.73
N VAL A 466 -9.90 30.22 59.03
CA VAL A 466 -8.58 30.57 59.55
C VAL A 466 -8.33 32.05 59.27
N ILE A 467 -7.72 32.76 60.21
CA ILE A 467 -7.32 34.15 60.10
C ILE A 467 -5.82 34.24 60.31
N THR A 468 -5.11 34.95 59.44
CA THR A 468 -3.68 35.24 59.66
C THR A 468 -3.52 36.58 60.35
N LYS A 469 -2.85 36.57 61.51
CA LYS A 469 -2.41 37.80 62.20
C LYS A 469 -0.93 38.00 61.94
N SER A 470 -0.54 39.21 61.54
CA SER A 470 0.87 39.60 61.47
C SER A 470 1.25 40.30 62.76
N THR A 471 2.25 39.78 63.46
CA THR A 471 2.75 40.35 64.71
C THR A 471 4.09 41.05 64.45
N PRO A 472 4.29 42.32 64.87
CA PRO A 472 5.57 42.99 64.69
C PRO A 472 6.70 42.21 65.37
N GLY A 473 7.63 41.69 64.58
CA GLY A 473 8.83 40.98 65.06
C GLY A 473 8.71 39.46 65.28
N ALA A 474 7.53 38.83 65.14
CA ALA A 474 7.33 37.40 65.48
C ALA A 474 6.78 36.51 64.34
N GLY A 475 6.72 36.99 63.09
CA GLY A 475 6.21 36.22 61.96
C GLY A 475 4.67 36.12 61.93
N SER A 476 4.14 35.35 60.97
CA SER A 476 2.71 35.16 60.78
C SER A 476 2.15 34.12 61.77
N VAL A 477 1.02 34.42 62.41
CA VAL A 477 0.30 33.50 63.29
C VAL A 477 -1.04 33.12 62.64
N LEU A 478 -1.30 31.82 62.56
CA LEU A 478 -2.59 31.28 62.12
C LEU A 478 -3.53 31.15 63.33
N VAL A 479 -4.74 31.67 63.19
CA VAL A 479 -5.76 31.73 64.25
C VAL A 479 -7.05 31.11 63.74
N LEU A 480 -7.69 30.25 64.53
CA LEU A 480 -9.03 29.77 64.21
C LEU A 480 -10.03 30.93 64.32
N SER A 481 -10.95 31.09 63.36
CA SER A 481 -11.93 32.17 63.45
C SER A 481 -12.86 32.00 64.65
N GLU A 482 -13.30 33.12 65.22
CA GLU A 482 -14.08 33.16 66.46
C GLU A 482 -15.40 32.38 66.35
N ALA A 483 -16.06 32.45 65.19
CA ALA A 483 -17.28 31.68 64.90
C ALA A 483 -17.04 30.16 64.89
N VAL A 484 -15.93 29.70 64.31
CA VAL A 484 -15.59 28.26 64.25
C VAL A 484 -15.07 27.76 65.61
N PHE A 485 -14.34 28.60 66.33
CA PHE A 485 -13.80 28.28 67.66
C PHE A 485 -14.91 28.16 68.71
N ASN A 486 -15.89 29.07 68.68
CA ASN A 486 -17.03 29.06 69.61
C ASN A 486 -18.00 27.91 69.32
N ASN A 487 -18.35 27.66 68.05
CA ASN A 487 -19.18 26.51 67.66
C ASN A 487 -18.56 25.16 68.07
N TRP A 488 -17.23 25.05 68.05
CA TRP A 488 -16.54 23.84 68.51
C TRP A 488 -16.59 23.68 70.03
N LYS A 489 -16.39 24.77 70.80
CA LYS A 489 -16.50 24.74 72.26
C LYS A 489 -17.93 24.39 72.72
N ASP A 490 -18.95 24.92 72.05
CA ASP A 490 -20.35 24.69 72.43
C ASP A 490 -20.88 23.30 72.06
N GLY A 491 -20.37 22.66 70.99
CA GLY A 491 -20.72 21.30 70.60
C GLY A 491 -19.95 20.18 71.36
N SER A 492 -19.05 20.54 72.27
CA SER A 492 -18.22 19.61 73.06
C SER A 492 -18.69 19.46 74.52
N LYS A 493 -19.88 20.00 74.84
CA LYS A 493 -20.57 19.83 76.14
C LYS A 493 -21.59 18.70 76.12
#